data_AF-A0A7Y0X783-F1
#
_entry.id   AF-A0A7Y0X783-F1
#
_cell.length_a   1.000
_cell.length_b   1.000
_cell.length_c   1.000
_cell.angle_alpha   90.00
_cell.angle_beta   90.00
_cell.angle_gamma   90.00
#
_symmetry.space_group_name_H-M   'P 1'
#
loop_
_entity.id
_entity.type
_entity.pdbx_description
1 polymer ?
#
loop_
_entity_poly.entity_id
_entity_poly.type
_entity_poly.pdbx_seq_one_letter_code
_entity_poly.pdbx_strand_id
1 'polypeptide(L)'
;NDKTLSVEEIRSVVATDFEQEVDRVALSNQWGKYKLDFDMWVPGSANHLPECQSPLVITGRDNNTLPVGNLKRSVSCDNIASPWRINVTIKSSLTLPVLVATTTVGRNEVVTAKHIKLETRTISRQDDFYTR
;
A
#
# COMPACT_ATOMS: atom_id res chain seq x y z
N ASN A 1 -28.06 -23.28 -3.11
CA ASN A 1 -26.68 -22.94 -3.46
C ASN A 1 -26.34 -21.63 -2.79
N ASP A 2 -25.68 -21.70 -1.63
CA ASP A 2 -25.09 -20.51 -1.05
C ASP A 2 -23.86 -20.17 -1.88
N LYS A 3 -23.85 -18.98 -2.46
CA LYS A 3 -22.73 -18.48 -3.24
C LYS A 3 -21.62 -18.08 -2.27
N THR A 4 -20.43 -18.62 -2.46
CA THR A 4 -19.24 -18.29 -1.66
C THR A 4 -18.38 -17.28 -2.41
N LEU A 5 -17.69 -16.42 -1.67
CA LEU A 5 -16.63 -15.59 -2.24
C LEU A 5 -15.43 -16.46 -2.62
N SER A 6 -14.74 -16.07 -3.68
CA SER A 6 -13.47 -16.64 -4.09
C SER A 6 -12.28 -15.84 -3.59
N VAL A 7 -11.13 -16.51 -3.49
CA VAL A 7 -9.82 -15.87 -3.26
C VAL A 7 -9.56 -14.76 -4.29
N GLU A 8 -9.92 -15.00 -5.55
CA GLU A 8 -9.73 -14.08 -6.67
C GLU A 8 -10.59 -12.82 -6.56
N GLU A 9 -11.84 -12.94 -6.12
CA GLU A 9 -12.73 -11.78 -5.90
C GLU A 9 -12.19 -10.89 -4.78
N ILE A 10 -11.80 -11.48 -3.64
CA ILE A 10 -11.18 -10.70 -2.53
C ILE A 10 -9.88 -10.05 -3.00
N ARG A 11 -9.03 -10.78 -3.74
CA ARG A 11 -7.78 -10.25 -4.29
C ARG A 11 -8.05 -9.04 -5.19
N SER A 12 -9.01 -9.14 -6.10
CA SER A 12 -9.33 -8.06 -7.03
C SER A 12 -9.81 -6.81 -6.29
N VAL A 13 -10.73 -6.95 -5.34
CA VAL A 13 -11.29 -5.81 -4.59
C VAL A 13 -10.21 -5.14 -3.73
N VAL A 14 -9.37 -5.92 -3.05
CA VAL A 14 -8.27 -5.36 -2.24
C VAL A 14 -7.19 -4.73 -3.10
N ALA A 15 -6.92 -5.26 -4.30
CA ALA A 15 -5.93 -4.68 -5.21
C ALA A 15 -6.38 -3.29 -5.67
N THR A 16 -7.65 -3.15 -6.07
CA THR A 16 -8.20 -1.84 -6.46
C THR A 16 -8.20 -0.84 -5.30
N ASP A 17 -8.58 -1.24 -4.09
CA ASP A 17 -8.53 -0.35 -2.92
C ASP A 17 -7.09 0.09 -2.60
N PHE A 18 -6.14 -0.84 -2.68
CA PHE A 18 -4.72 -0.56 -2.45
C PHE A 18 -4.10 0.38 -3.51
N GLU A 19 -4.42 0.19 -4.79
CA GLU A 19 -3.98 1.10 -5.85
C GLU A 19 -4.52 2.52 -5.63
N GLN A 20 -5.80 2.64 -5.25
CA GLN A 20 -6.38 3.94 -4.91
C GLN A 20 -5.74 4.57 -3.67
N GLU A 21 -5.37 3.76 -2.67
CA GLU A 21 -4.59 4.22 -1.52
C GLU A 21 -3.25 4.80 -1.96
N VAL A 22 -2.51 4.08 -2.81
CA VAL A 22 -1.22 4.53 -3.36
C VAL A 22 -1.38 5.84 -4.12
N ASP A 23 -2.38 5.97 -4.98
CA ASP A 23 -2.65 7.18 -5.76
C ASP A 23 -2.96 8.38 -4.85
N ARG A 24 -3.76 8.18 -3.79
CA ARG A 24 -4.05 9.24 -2.80
C ARG A 24 -2.79 9.70 -2.07
N VAL A 25 -1.96 8.75 -1.63
CA VAL A 25 -0.70 9.06 -0.94
C VAL A 25 0.27 9.77 -1.90
N ALA A 26 0.37 9.30 -3.14
CA ALA A 26 1.23 9.90 -4.16
C ALA A 26 0.80 11.33 -4.50
N LEU A 27 -0.51 11.60 -4.56
CA LEU A 27 -1.06 12.94 -4.76
C LEU A 27 -0.77 13.84 -3.55
N SER A 28 -1.02 13.36 -2.32
CA SER A 28 -0.79 14.12 -1.09
C SER A 28 0.68 14.51 -0.92
N ASN A 29 1.60 13.62 -1.27
CA ASN A 29 3.05 13.88 -1.24
C ASN A 29 3.57 14.50 -2.55
N GLN A 30 2.70 14.61 -3.56
CA GLN A 30 2.94 15.08 -4.92
C GLN A 30 4.24 14.50 -5.53
N TRP A 31 4.33 13.16 -5.52
CA TRP A 31 5.45 12.36 -6.04
C TRP A 31 5.66 12.46 -7.57
N GLY A 32 4.67 12.93 -8.32
CA GLY A 32 4.74 12.91 -9.79
C GLY A 32 4.67 11.49 -10.33
N LYS A 33 5.60 11.11 -11.21
CA LYS A 33 5.64 9.76 -11.78
C LYS A 33 6.27 8.76 -10.81
N TYR A 34 5.58 7.66 -10.55
CA TYR A 34 6.08 6.51 -9.80
C TYR A 34 5.71 5.20 -10.50
N LYS A 35 6.38 4.13 -10.12
CA LYS A 35 6.02 2.75 -10.46
C LYS A 35 5.70 2.00 -9.16
N LEU A 36 4.50 1.45 -9.09
CA LEU A 36 4.08 0.54 -8.03
C LEU A 36 4.38 -0.92 -8.44
N ASP A 37 4.91 -1.70 -7.51
CA ASP A 37 5.05 -3.15 -7.63
C ASP A 37 4.56 -3.80 -6.34
N PHE A 38 3.66 -4.78 -6.45
CA PHE A 38 3.13 -5.46 -5.27
C PHE A 38 2.66 -6.89 -5.55
N ASP A 39 2.82 -7.71 -4.52
CA ASP A 39 2.26 -9.05 -4.43
C ASP A 39 1.22 -9.09 -3.32
N MET A 40 0.21 -9.95 -3.48
CA MET A 40 -0.87 -10.10 -2.51
C MET A 40 -1.06 -11.56 -2.12
N TRP A 41 -1.22 -11.79 -0.82
CA TRP A 41 -1.60 -13.07 -0.26
C TRP A 41 -2.96 -12.97 0.43
N VAL A 42 -3.93 -13.68 -0.12
CA VAL A 42 -5.26 -13.89 0.44
C VAL A 42 -5.32 -15.32 0.99
N PRO A 43 -5.71 -15.54 2.25
CA PRO A 43 -5.79 -16.90 2.81
C PRO A 43 -6.84 -17.74 2.08
N GLY A 44 -6.55 -19.03 1.86
CA GLY A 44 -7.47 -19.96 1.18
C GLY A 44 -8.82 -20.16 1.89
N SER A 45 -8.91 -19.82 3.18
CA SER A 45 -10.18 -19.80 3.92
C SER A 45 -11.21 -18.82 3.34
N ALA A 46 -10.78 -17.87 2.49
CA ALA A 46 -11.65 -17.01 1.72
C ALA A 46 -12.70 -17.77 0.90
N ASN A 47 -12.34 -18.94 0.36
CA ASN A 47 -13.24 -19.76 -0.47
C ASN A 47 -14.44 -20.34 0.29
N HIS A 48 -14.43 -20.25 1.62
CA HIS A 48 -15.51 -20.71 2.49
C HIS A 48 -16.32 -19.57 3.08
N LEU A 49 -16.00 -18.31 2.73
CA LEU A 49 -16.74 -17.16 3.20
C LEU A 49 -18.04 -17.02 2.41
N PRO A 50 -19.16 -16.74 3.08
CA PRO A 50 -20.41 -16.43 2.39
C PRO A 50 -20.24 -15.13 1.60
N GLU A 51 -20.91 -15.03 0.45
CA GLU A 51 -20.93 -13.80 -0.33
C GLU A 51 -21.43 -12.61 0.51
N CYS A 52 -20.78 -11.46 0.34
CA CYS A 52 -21.22 -10.23 0.99
C CYS A 52 -22.22 -9.49 0.10
N GLN A 53 -23.44 -9.28 0.61
CA GLN A 53 -24.48 -8.49 -0.08
C GLN A 53 -24.25 -6.97 0.01
N SER A 54 -23.21 -6.54 0.70
CA SER A 54 -22.80 -5.14 0.84
C SER A 54 -21.35 -5.00 0.38
N PRO A 55 -20.90 -3.79 0.02
CA PRO A 55 -19.49 -3.56 -0.28
C PRO A 55 -18.60 -4.02 0.86
N LEU A 56 -17.47 -4.65 0.53
CA LEU A 56 -16.48 -5.06 1.52
C LEU A 56 -15.85 -3.82 2.17
N VAL A 57 -15.63 -3.90 3.47
CA VAL A 57 -14.93 -2.87 4.24
C VAL A 57 -13.46 -3.27 4.34
N ILE A 58 -12.56 -2.40 3.88
CA ILE A 58 -11.11 -2.63 3.92
C ILE A 58 -10.47 -1.61 4.84
N THR A 59 -9.65 -2.08 5.79
CA THR A 59 -8.94 -1.24 6.74
C THR A 59 -7.48 -1.64 6.87
N GLY A 60 -6.57 -0.65 6.90
CA GLY A 60 -5.15 -0.86 7.20
C GLY A 60 -4.93 -1.26 8.67
N ARG A 61 -4.01 -2.22 8.91
CA ARG A 61 -3.68 -2.75 10.25
C ARG A 61 -2.18 -2.75 10.54
N ASP A 62 -1.39 -2.08 9.71
CA ASP A 62 0.07 -2.08 9.75
C ASP A 62 0.67 -0.81 10.37
N ASN A 63 -0.14 0.22 10.65
CA ASN A 63 0.32 1.54 11.11
C ASN A 63 1.33 2.19 10.15
N ASN A 64 1.35 1.76 8.88
CA ASN A 64 2.25 2.32 7.90
C ASN A 64 1.68 3.64 7.35
N THR A 65 2.51 4.67 7.26
CA THR A 65 2.15 5.94 6.61
C THR A 65 2.39 5.89 5.10
N LEU A 66 3.34 5.06 4.68
CA LEU A 66 3.66 4.81 3.28
C LEU A 66 3.12 3.44 2.87
N PRO A 67 2.56 3.31 1.65
CA PRO A 67 2.03 2.04 1.15
C PRO A 67 3.17 1.14 0.63
N VAL A 68 4.17 0.87 1.45
CA VAL A 68 5.34 0.02 1.14
C VAL A 68 5.64 -0.96 2.27
N GLY A 69 6.35 -2.04 1.96
CA GLY A 69 6.70 -3.09 2.91
C GLY A 69 5.64 -4.18 3.00
N ASN A 70 5.55 -4.83 4.17
CA ASN A 70 4.56 -5.89 4.43
C ASN A 70 3.33 -5.29 5.12
N LEU A 71 2.34 -4.98 4.32
CA LEU A 71 1.10 -4.35 4.72
C LEU A 71 0.04 -5.39 5.07
N LYS A 72 -0.82 -5.07 6.03
CA LYS A 72 -1.94 -5.90 6.46
C LYS A 72 -3.25 -5.16 6.23
N ARG A 73 -4.15 -5.76 5.46
CA ARG A 73 -5.50 -5.25 5.20
C ARG A 73 -6.51 -6.19 5.86
N SER A 74 -7.31 -5.66 6.77
CA SER A 74 -8.47 -6.36 7.32
C SER A 74 -9.64 -6.10 6.38
N VAL A 75 -10.14 -7.16 5.76
CA VAL A 75 -11.31 -7.15 4.88
C VAL A 75 -12.49 -7.72 5.65
N SER A 76 -13.60 -7.01 5.74
CA SER A 76 -14.82 -7.50 6.39
C SER A 76 -16.07 -7.32 5.56
N CYS A 77 -17.01 -8.22 5.78
CA CYS A 77 -18.40 -8.06 5.43
C CYS A 77 -19.17 -7.75 6.71
N ASP A 78 -19.80 -6.59 6.76
CA ASP A 78 -20.55 -6.13 7.94
C ASP A 78 -22.06 -6.38 7.77
N ASN A 79 -22.45 -7.31 6.89
CA ASN A 79 -23.84 -7.75 6.75
C ASN A 79 -24.30 -8.45 8.04
N ILE A 80 -25.42 -7.98 8.61
CA ILE A 80 -26.03 -8.49 9.84
C ILE A 80 -26.30 -9.99 9.77
N ALA A 81 -26.66 -10.53 8.60
CA ALA A 81 -27.01 -11.94 8.45
C ALA A 81 -25.80 -12.89 8.52
N SER A 82 -24.64 -12.45 8.00
CA SER A 82 -23.44 -13.29 7.86
C SER A 82 -22.15 -12.45 7.95
N PRO A 83 -21.82 -11.90 9.12
CA PRO A 83 -20.63 -11.07 9.26
C PRO A 83 -19.37 -11.93 9.26
N TRP A 84 -18.33 -11.45 8.61
CA TRP A 84 -17.03 -12.11 8.61
C TRP A 84 -15.88 -11.13 8.41
N ARG A 85 -14.67 -11.57 8.78
CA ARG A 85 -13.43 -10.83 8.59
C ARG A 85 -12.29 -11.76 8.21
N ILE A 86 -11.46 -11.32 7.28
CA ILE A 86 -10.24 -12.00 6.87
C ILE A 86 -9.10 -10.99 6.72
N ASN A 87 -7.86 -11.43 6.96
CA ASN A 87 -6.69 -10.58 6.78
C ASN A 87 -5.97 -10.94 5.47
N VAL A 88 -5.74 -9.93 4.66
CA VAL A 88 -4.94 -10.00 3.43
C VAL A 88 -3.58 -9.36 3.69
N THR A 89 -2.52 -9.97 3.19
CA THR A 89 -1.17 -9.43 3.27
C THR A 89 -0.77 -8.90 1.90
N ILE A 90 -0.20 -7.70 1.86
CA ILE A 90 0.34 -7.09 0.65
C ILE A 90 1.82 -6.84 0.88
N LYS A 91 2.66 -7.30 -0.05
CA LYS A 91 4.08 -6.93 -0.09
C LYS A 91 4.25 -5.92 -1.20
N SER A 92 4.61 -4.68 -0.87
CA SER A 92 4.66 -3.60 -1.86
C SER A 92 5.99 -2.83 -1.84
N SER A 93 6.36 -2.31 -3.01
CA SER A 93 7.44 -1.36 -3.19
C SER A 93 7.06 -0.27 -4.21
N LEU A 94 7.65 0.90 -4.03
CA LEU A 94 7.47 2.05 -4.92
C LEU A 94 8.80 2.45 -5.53
N THR A 95 8.85 2.64 -6.84
CA THR A 95 10.03 3.20 -7.52
C THR A 95 9.72 4.60 -8.03
N LEU A 96 10.47 5.58 -7.54
CA LEU A 96 10.27 7.00 -7.85
C LEU A 96 11.55 7.82 -7.69
N PRO A 97 11.65 9.00 -8.32
CA PRO A 97 12.74 9.93 -8.07
C PRO A 97 12.71 10.46 -6.63
N VAL A 98 13.85 10.36 -5.94
CA VAL A 98 14.04 10.91 -4.60
C VAL A 98 15.28 11.79 -4.55
N LEU A 99 15.29 12.78 -3.65
CA LEU A 99 16.46 13.59 -3.35
C LEU A 99 17.45 12.79 -2.51
N VAL A 100 18.66 12.68 -3.02
CA VAL A 100 19.79 12.07 -2.31
C VAL A 100 20.93 13.06 -2.20
N ALA A 101 21.70 12.95 -1.13
CA ALA A 101 22.91 13.74 -0.97
C ALA A 101 23.97 13.33 -2.01
N THR A 102 24.62 14.31 -2.63
CA THR A 102 25.75 14.09 -3.56
C THR A 102 27.08 13.98 -2.82
N THR A 103 27.15 14.53 -1.62
CA THR A 103 28.33 14.64 -0.77
C THR A 103 27.93 14.50 0.70
N THR A 104 28.90 14.25 1.58
CA THR A 104 28.65 14.29 3.03
C THR A 104 28.32 15.71 3.44
N VAL A 105 27.16 15.89 4.08
CA VAL A 105 26.75 17.18 4.66
C VAL A 105 27.05 17.16 6.15
N GLY A 106 27.81 18.14 6.63
CA GLY A 106 28.16 18.30 8.04
C GLY A 106 26.95 18.63 8.91
N ARG A 107 27.04 18.32 10.21
CA ARG A 107 26.05 18.78 11.19
C ARG A 107 26.03 20.32 11.21
N ASN A 108 24.84 20.92 11.14
CA ASN A 108 24.61 22.37 11.05
C ASN A 108 25.03 23.03 9.71
N GLU A 109 25.38 22.23 8.70
CA GLU A 109 25.61 22.76 7.36
C GLU A 109 24.28 22.98 6.64
N VAL A 110 24.16 24.11 5.94
CA VAL A 110 22.97 24.43 5.15
C VAL A 110 22.97 23.57 3.89
N VAL A 111 21.95 22.71 3.76
CA VAL A 111 21.72 21.95 2.52
C VAL A 111 21.31 22.92 1.42
N THR A 112 22.04 22.90 0.30
CA THR A 112 21.75 23.70 -0.89
C THR A 112 21.52 22.78 -2.08
N ALA A 113 21.01 23.31 -3.19
CA ALA A 113 20.80 22.55 -4.43
C ALA A 113 22.07 21.84 -4.96
N LYS A 114 23.28 22.30 -4.58
CA LYS A 114 24.55 21.65 -4.96
C LYS A 114 24.82 20.35 -4.20
N HIS A 115 24.22 20.21 -3.02
CA HIS A 115 24.42 19.07 -2.12
C HIS A 115 23.46 17.91 -2.39
N ILE A 116 22.49 18.09 -3.30
CA ILE A 116 21.44 17.12 -3.57
C ILE A 116 21.29 16.87 -5.07
N LYS A 117 20.82 15.68 -5.42
CA LYS A 117 20.39 15.31 -6.78
C LYS A 117 19.13 14.46 -6.70
N LEU A 118 18.37 14.43 -7.79
CA LEU A 118 17.32 13.42 -7.97
C LEU A 118 17.95 12.11 -8.42
N GLU A 119 17.54 11.03 -7.77
CA GLU A 119 17.90 9.67 -8.17
C GLU A 119 16.68 8.76 -8.05
N THR A 120 16.42 7.93 -9.06
CA THR A 120 15.34 6.96 -9.02
C THR A 120 15.71 5.83 -8.06
N ARG A 121 14.93 5.65 -7.00
CA ARG A 121 15.13 4.62 -5.99
C ARG A 121 13.87 3.80 -5.80
N THR A 122 14.05 2.53 -5.42
CA THR A 122 12.97 1.66 -4.98
C THR A 122 12.87 1.70 -3.46
N ILE A 123 11.74 2.21 -2.97
CA ILE A 123 11.37 2.29 -1.57
C ILE A 123 10.54 1.06 -1.22
N SER A 124 11.06 0.21 -0.35
CA SER A 124 10.42 -1.05 0.07
C SER A 124 10.19 -1.13 1.59
N ARG A 125 10.53 -0.05 2.31
CA ARG A 125 10.40 0.08 3.75
C ARG A 125 9.95 1.50 4.07
N GLN A 126 9.36 1.68 5.25
CA GLN A 126 8.94 2.99 5.73
C GLN A 126 10.16 3.76 6.22
N ASP A 127 10.76 4.52 5.31
CA ASP A 127 11.81 5.48 5.58
C ASP A 127 11.40 6.85 5.02
N ASP A 128 11.82 7.93 5.67
CA ASP A 128 11.56 9.28 5.18
C ASP A 128 12.39 9.55 3.92
N PHE A 129 11.76 10.16 2.92
CA PHE A 129 12.43 10.63 1.71
C PHE A 129 11.76 11.89 1.18
N TYR A 130 12.53 12.66 0.42
CA TYR A 130 12.04 13.85 -0.27
C TYR A 130 12.03 13.59 -1.76
N THR A 131 11.03 14.14 -2.48
CA THR A 131 10.94 14.03 -3.94
C THR A 131 11.15 15.37 -4.65
N ARG A 132 11.27 16.46 -3.89
CA ARG A 132 11.55 17.82 -4.38
C ARG A 132 12.05 18.73 -3.26
#